data_AF-A0AAN7ZML3-F1
#
_entry.id   AF-A0AAN7ZML3-F1
#
_cell.length_a   1.000
_cell.length_b   1.000
_cell.length_c   1.000
_cell.angle_alpha   90.00
_cell.angle_beta   90.00
_cell.angle_gamma   90.00
#
_symmetry.space_group_name_H-M   'P 1'
#
loop_
_entity.id
_entity.type
_entity.pdbx_description
1 polymer ?
#
loop_
_entity_poly.entity_id
_entity_poly.type
_entity_poly.pdbx_seq_one_letter_code
_entity_poly.pdbx_strand_id
1 'polypeptide(L)'
;MPCRETLVKKYFMLGLQHNEILLFLKLIHGIKLSLRTLKRIVSKLNLHRRMNFSNIEDIVKFLEERINGSGQMHGYRWMHLKCIQHGFVVTQDIVRELLNILDPDGVALRKRKRLRRRRYHTKGPNALWHMDSYDKLKPFGICINGCIDGYSRHIVWLRAASTSSKPEVIAGYYVDSIKILGGVPETIRSDMGTENKSVEKLHVALLEILQPDLGKPAFLMQNMQYWMNLFETLKTAGLFSGSFLDKALIQFCFLEIIQNELDEIALEWNTHKIQKSRNARSPSGRPIIMYQMPELYNSKDYLIELPLNGLTDILEQECIRLNCACDQDVFDLCILFMTEHNYRVTDDPYDAIKLYINLRRNIYEVVDL
;
A
#
# COMPACT_ATOMS: atom_id res chain seq x y z
N MET A 1 25.43 -7.58 -4.39
CA MET A 1 24.38 -7.48 -5.44
C MET A 1 23.64 -8.80 -5.55
N PRO A 2 22.30 -8.82 -5.64
CA PRO A 2 21.55 -10.06 -5.84
C PRO A 2 21.91 -10.72 -7.18
N CYS A 3 21.98 -12.06 -7.21
CA CYS A 3 22.24 -12.81 -8.43
C CYS A 3 21.14 -12.58 -9.48
N ARG A 4 21.52 -12.56 -10.77
CA ARG A 4 20.58 -12.36 -11.89
C ARG A 4 19.38 -13.33 -11.87
N GLU A 5 19.58 -14.56 -11.41
CA GLU A 5 18.52 -15.58 -11.32
C GLU A 5 17.49 -15.21 -10.24
N THR A 6 17.94 -14.67 -9.11
CA THR A 6 17.09 -14.15 -8.04
C THR A 6 16.23 -12.97 -8.51
N LEU A 7 16.82 -12.04 -9.27
CA LEU A 7 16.09 -10.91 -9.85
C LEU A 7 15.07 -11.36 -10.89
N VAL A 8 15.43 -12.32 -11.76
CA VAL A 8 14.49 -12.92 -12.73
C VAL A 8 13.31 -13.55 -12.00
N LYS A 9 13.56 -14.35 -10.95
CA LYS A 9 12.49 -14.95 -10.13
C LYS A 9 11.60 -13.86 -9.53
N LYS A 10 12.18 -12.85 -8.87
CA LYS A 10 11.45 -11.74 -8.26
C LYS A 10 10.52 -11.06 -9.27
N TYR A 11 11.04 -10.63 -10.43
CA TYR A 11 10.22 -9.94 -11.42
C TYR A 11 9.17 -10.83 -12.09
N PHE A 12 9.48 -12.12 -12.25
CA PHE A 12 8.49 -13.08 -12.74
C PHE A 12 7.33 -13.23 -11.77
N MET A 13 7.60 -13.37 -10.46
CA MET A 13 6.60 -13.51 -9.40
C MET A 13 5.75 -12.23 -9.27
N LEU A 14 6.35 -11.04 -9.47
CA LEU A 14 5.60 -9.78 -9.55
C LEU A 14 4.65 -9.68 -10.76
N GLY A 15 4.62 -10.70 -11.63
CA GLY A 15 3.70 -10.80 -12.76
C GLY A 15 4.17 -10.05 -14.02
N LEU A 16 5.41 -9.54 -14.06
CA LEU A 16 5.95 -8.80 -15.20
C LEU A 16 6.13 -9.71 -16.42
N GLN A 17 5.85 -9.22 -17.63
CA GLN A 17 6.07 -9.93 -18.88
C GLN A 17 7.56 -10.07 -19.19
N HIS A 18 7.97 -11.02 -20.04
CA HIS A 18 9.40 -11.28 -20.29
C HIS A 18 10.16 -10.04 -20.79
N ASN A 19 9.54 -9.27 -21.68
CA ASN A 19 10.08 -7.99 -22.16
C ASN A 19 10.18 -6.94 -21.03
N GLU A 20 9.20 -6.89 -20.13
CA GLU A 20 9.24 -6.02 -18.93
C GLU A 20 10.40 -6.44 -18.01
N ILE A 21 10.58 -7.74 -17.75
CA ILE A 21 11.69 -8.29 -16.95
C ILE A 21 13.05 -7.91 -17.58
N LEU A 22 13.21 -8.07 -18.90
CA LEU A 22 14.43 -7.67 -19.59
C LEU A 22 14.73 -6.18 -19.41
N LEU A 23 13.69 -5.34 -19.45
CA LEU A 23 13.83 -3.90 -19.26
C LEU A 23 14.30 -3.56 -17.86
N PHE A 24 13.68 -4.15 -16.83
CA PHE A 24 14.08 -3.96 -15.44
C PHE A 24 15.52 -4.40 -15.19
N LEU A 25 15.90 -5.57 -15.69
CA LEU A 25 17.28 -6.05 -15.56
C LEU A 25 18.27 -5.08 -16.21
N LYS A 26 17.96 -4.56 -17.41
CA LYS A 26 18.84 -3.65 -18.13
C LYS A 26 18.93 -2.27 -17.48
N LEU A 27 17.79 -1.65 -17.19
CA LEU A 27 17.71 -0.23 -16.80
C LEU A 27 17.97 -0.03 -15.30
N ILE A 28 17.50 -0.95 -14.45
CA ILE A 28 17.65 -0.81 -12.99
C ILE A 28 18.92 -1.50 -12.49
N HIS A 29 19.28 -2.66 -13.07
CA HIS A 29 20.41 -3.47 -12.58
C HIS A 29 21.64 -3.48 -13.49
N GLY A 30 21.58 -2.82 -14.65
CA GLY A 30 22.66 -2.87 -15.64
C GLY A 30 22.88 -4.25 -16.29
N ILE A 31 22.01 -5.22 -16.05
CA ILE A 31 22.12 -6.61 -16.52
C ILE A 31 21.47 -6.74 -17.91
N LYS A 32 22.29 -6.87 -18.95
CA LYS A 32 21.80 -7.15 -20.32
C LYS A 32 21.64 -8.65 -20.55
N LEU A 33 20.41 -9.09 -20.84
CA LEU A 33 20.10 -10.47 -21.25
C LEU A 33 19.36 -10.49 -22.59
N SER A 34 19.55 -11.58 -23.35
CA SER A 34 18.68 -11.87 -24.49
C SER A 34 17.39 -12.56 -24.01
N LEU A 35 16.32 -12.48 -24.81
CA LEU A 35 15.08 -13.19 -24.52
C LEU A 35 15.28 -14.70 -24.41
N ARG A 36 16.20 -15.28 -25.20
CA ARG A 36 16.56 -16.71 -25.13
C ARG A 36 17.18 -17.04 -23.77
N THR A 37 18.13 -16.24 -23.31
CA THR A 37 18.78 -16.45 -22.00
C THR A 37 17.77 -16.30 -20.86
N LEU A 38 16.89 -15.30 -20.92
CA LEU A 38 15.83 -15.13 -19.93
C LEU A 38 14.91 -16.36 -19.88
N LYS A 39 14.42 -16.83 -21.02
CA LYS A 39 13.57 -18.04 -21.10
C LYS A 39 14.28 -19.27 -20.52
N ARG A 40 15.59 -19.42 -20.76
CA ARG A 40 16.39 -20.52 -20.18
C ARG A 40 16.47 -20.43 -18.65
N ILE A 41 16.66 -19.23 -18.10
CA ILE A 41 16.67 -19.01 -16.64
C ILE A 41 15.30 -19.32 -16.06
N VAL A 42 14.22 -18.80 -16.66
CA VAL A 42 12.83 -19.07 -16.25
C VAL A 42 12.54 -20.57 -16.23
N SER A 43 12.96 -21.30 -17.27
CA SER A 43 12.83 -22.76 -17.34
C SER A 43 13.67 -23.48 -16.29
N LYS A 44 14.92 -23.07 -16.05
CA LYS A 44 15.81 -23.65 -15.03
C LYS A 44 15.22 -23.48 -13.62
N LEU A 45 14.50 -22.38 -13.39
CA LEU A 45 13.82 -22.08 -12.14
C LEU A 45 12.42 -22.72 -12.03
N ASN A 46 12.00 -23.54 -13.01
CA ASN A 46 10.66 -24.14 -13.10
C ASN A 46 9.51 -23.11 -12.99
N LEU A 47 9.70 -21.92 -13.55
CA LEU A 47 8.72 -20.85 -13.52
C LEU A 47 7.82 -20.92 -14.76
N HIS A 48 6.53 -21.15 -14.56
CA HIS A 48 5.54 -21.30 -15.63
C HIS A 48 4.37 -20.32 -15.45
N ARG A 49 3.74 -19.89 -16.56
CA ARG A 49 2.54 -19.02 -16.51
C ARG A 49 1.26 -19.68 -17.00
N ARG A 50 1.39 -20.74 -17.79
CA ARG A 50 0.28 -21.39 -18.54
C ARG A 50 0.47 -22.90 -18.69
N MET A 51 1.34 -23.49 -17.87
CA MET A 51 1.59 -24.93 -17.83
C MET A 51 1.65 -25.32 -16.36
N ASN A 52 1.29 -26.56 -16.05
CA ASN A 52 1.22 -27.06 -14.67
C ASN A 52 0.31 -26.18 -13.82
N PHE A 53 -0.97 -26.08 -14.22
CA PHE A 53 -1.95 -25.32 -13.47
C PHE A 53 -2.00 -25.81 -12.02
N SER A 54 -2.05 -24.87 -11.08
CA SER A 54 -2.15 -25.19 -9.66
C SER A 54 -3.50 -25.87 -9.37
N ASN A 55 -3.55 -26.66 -8.29
CA ASN A 55 -4.79 -27.30 -7.86
C ASN A 55 -5.86 -26.24 -7.58
N ILE A 56 -7.08 -26.48 -8.08
CA ILE A 56 -8.22 -25.60 -7.90
C ILE A 56 -8.56 -25.45 -6.41
N GLU A 57 -8.43 -26.51 -5.60
CA GLU A 57 -8.72 -26.47 -4.16
C GLU A 57 -7.80 -25.49 -3.43
N ASP A 58 -6.49 -25.52 -3.72
CA ASP A 58 -5.52 -24.57 -3.14
C ASP A 58 -5.83 -23.13 -3.55
N ILE A 59 -6.24 -22.92 -4.81
CA ILE A 59 -6.64 -21.60 -5.31
C ILE A 59 -7.93 -21.14 -4.63
N VAL A 60 -8.92 -22.01 -4.47
CA VAL A 60 -10.18 -21.69 -3.79
C VAL A 60 -9.90 -21.28 -2.36
N LYS A 61 -9.12 -22.06 -1.62
CA LYS A 61 -8.74 -21.73 -0.24
C LYS A 61 -8.06 -20.37 -0.15
N PHE A 62 -7.09 -20.10 -1.04
CA PHE A 62 -6.44 -18.80 -1.11
C PHE A 62 -7.43 -17.66 -1.45
N LEU A 63 -8.37 -17.87 -2.37
CA LEU A 63 -9.36 -16.87 -2.72
C LEU A 63 -10.35 -16.62 -1.58
N GLU A 64 -10.80 -17.67 -0.88
CA GLU A 64 -11.68 -17.57 0.30
C GLU A 64 -11.01 -16.79 1.43
N GLU A 65 -9.77 -17.11 1.77
CA GLU A 65 -8.97 -16.35 2.75
C GLU A 65 -8.91 -14.86 2.40
N ARG A 66 -8.73 -14.53 1.11
CA ARG A 66 -8.67 -13.13 0.66
C ARG A 66 -10.05 -12.46 0.59
N ILE A 67 -11.11 -13.17 0.23
CA ILE A 67 -12.49 -12.64 0.22
C ILE A 67 -12.96 -12.33 1.63
N ASN A 68 -12.59 -13.17 2.61
CA ASN A 68 -12.92 -12.98 4.01
C ASN A 68 -12.11 -11.86 4.68
N GLY A 69 -11.17 -11.24 3.95
CA GLY A 69 -10.40 -10.06 4.35
C GLY A 69 -10.66 -8.84 3.44
N SER A 70 -9.67 -7.96 3.31
CA SER A 70 -9.72 -6.80 2.42
C SER A 70 -9.90 -7.11 0.93
N GLY A 71 -9.66 -8.36 0.52
CA GLY A 71 -9.83 -8.82 -0.86
C GLY A 71 -11.28 -8.82 -1.35
N GLN A 72 -12.27 -8.71 -0.47
CA GLN A 72 -13.70 -8.62 -0.84
C GLN A 72 -13.99 -7.54 -1.89
N MET A 73 -13.25 -6.41 -1.83
CA MET A 73 -13.46 -5.28 -2.74
C MET A 73 -12.73 -5.42 -4.08
N HIS A 74 -11.90 -6.46 -4.25
CA HIS A 74 -11.05 -6.64 -5.42
C HIS A 74 -11.76 -7.36 -6.57
N GLY A 75 -11.55 -6.88 -7.79
CA GLY A 75 -12.06 -7.53 -8.99
C GLY A 75 -11.24 -8.75 -9.39
N TYR A 76 -11.80 -9.61 -10.25
CA TYR A 76 -11.14 -10.85 -10.70
C TYR A 76 -9.74 -10.67 -11.30
N ARG A 77 -9.45 -9.52 -11.91
CA ARG A 77 -8.12 -9.22 -12.47
C ARG A 77 -7.08 -8.95 -11.38
N TRP A 78 -7.50 -8.31 -10.30
CA TRP A 78 -6.66 -8.07 -9.14
C TRP A 78 -6.44 -9.38 -8.39
N MET A 79 -7.51 -10.15 -8.14
CA MET A 79 -7.40 -11.48 -7.54
C MET A 79 -6.54 -12.43 -8.39
N HIS A 80 -6.61 -12.33 -9.72
CA HIS A 80 -5.72 -13.07 -10.61
C HIS A 80 -4.25 -12.67 -10.40
N LEU A 81 -3.95 -11.38 -10.31
CA LEU A 81 -2.59 -10.92 -10.03
C LEU A 81 -2.10 -11.41 -8.66
N LYS A 82 -2.94 -11.35 -7.62
CA LYS A 82 -2.65 -11.92 -6.29
C LYS A 82 -2.29 -13.40 -6.39
N CYS A 83 -3.05 -14.18 -7.16
CA CYS A 83 -2.75 -15.60 -7.38
C CYS A 83 -1.36 -15.77 -8.00
N ILE A 84 -1.02 -15.01 -9.04
CA ILE A 84 0.31 -15.08 -9.69
C ILE A 84 1.43 -14.69 -8.72
N GLN A 85 1.24 -13.65 -7.91
CA GLN A 85 2.22 -13.17 -6.93
C GLN A 85 2.45 -14.15 -5.80
N HIS A 86 1.41 -14.89 -5.41
CA HIS A 86 1.50 -15.99 -4.47
C HIS A 86 2.10 -17.27 -5.09
N GLY A 87 2.37 -17.27 -6.40
CA GLY A 87 3.02 -18.38 -7.12
C GLY A 87 2.08 -19.36 -7.78
N PHE A 88 0.76 -19.12 -7.74
CA PHE A 88 -0.19 -19.94 -8.46
C PHE A 88 -0.07 -19.76 -9.97
N VAL A 89 -0.26 -20.85 -10.70
CA VAL A 89 -0.44 -20.84 -12.14
C VAL A 89 -1.92 -21.04 -12.43
N VAL A 90 -2.62 -19.95 -12.75
CA VAL A 90 -4.07 -19.94 -12.99
C VAL A 90 -4.44 -18.92 -14.10
N THR A 91 -5.53 -19.17 -14.83
CA THR A 91 -6.04 -18.24 -15.84
C THR A 91 -6.98 -17.19 -15.23
N GLN A 92 -7.14 -16.05 -15.92
CA GLN A 92 -8.10 -15.02 -15.50
C GLN A 92 -9.54 -15.51 -15.50
N ASP A 93 -9.90 -16.38 -16.44
CA ASP A 93 -11.26 -16.90 -16.57
C ASP A 93 -11.61 -17.84 -15.41
N ILE A 94 -10.67 -18.72 -15.00
CA ILE A 94 -10.85 -19.57 -13.82
C ILE A 94 -11.06 -18.71 -12.57
N VAL A 95 -10.19 -17.72 -12.31
CA VAL A 95 -10.36 -16.83 -11.15
C VAL A 95 -11.68 -16.07 -11.20
N ARG A 96 -12.12 -15.63 -12.38
CA ARG A 96 -13.41 -14.96 -12.54
C ARG A 96 -14.59 -15.88 -12.23
N GLU A 97 -14.53 -17.14 -12.66
CA GLU A 97 -15.57 -18.13 -12.39
C GLU A 97 -15.61 -18.49 -10.90
N LEU A 98 -14.45 -18.76 -10.30
CA LEU A 98 -14.35 -19.01 -8.86
C LEU A 98 -14.89 -17.85 -8.04
N LEU A 99 -14.57 -16.59 -8.37
CA LEU A 99 -15.12 -15.44 -7.67
C LEU A 99 -16.64 -15.28 -7.83
N ASN A 100 -17.22 -15.66 -8.98
CA ASN A 100 -18.68 -15.64 -9.12
C ASN A 100 -19.35 -16.70 -8.24
N ILE A 101 -18.66 -17.80 -7.94
CA ILE A 101 -19.14 -18.86 -7.06
C ILE A 101 -18.98 -18.46 -5.59
N LEU A 102 -17.81 -17.94 -5.23
CA LEU A 102 -17.44 -17.62 -3.84
C LEU A 102 -18.02 -16.29 -3.35
N ASP A 103 -18.16 -15.27 -4.21
CA ASP A 103 -18.66 -13.93 -3.86
C ASP A 103 -19.60 -13.36 -4.96
N PRO A 104 -20.78 -13.97 -5.17
CA PRO A 104 -21.73 -13.52 -6.18
C PRO A 104 -22.22 -12.08 -5.93
N ASP A 105 -22.45 -11.73 -4.66
CA ASP A 105 -22.96 -10.41 -4.25
C ASP A 105 -21.92 -9.30 -4.45
N GLY A 106 -20.66 -9.51 -4.08
CA GLY A 106 -19.59 -8.54 -4.31
C GLY A 106 -19.33 -8.32 -5.81
N VAL A 107 -19.45 -9.36 -6.64
CA VAL A 107 -19.42 -9.19 -8.11
C VAL A 107 -20.59 -8.34 -8.61
N ALA A 108 -21.81 -8.57 -8.10
CA ALA A 108 -23.00 -7.81 -8.49
C ALA A 108 -22.88 -6.33 -8.09
N LEU A 109 -22.38 -6.03 -6.89
CA LEU A 109 -22.13 -4.67 -6.42
C LEU A 109 -21.13 -3.91 -7.31
N ARG A 110 -20.03 -4.56 -7.71
CA ARG A 110 -18.99 -3.97 -8.58
C ARG A 110 -19.48 -3.66 -10.00
N LYS A 111 -20.46 -4.40 -10.52
CA LYS A 111 -21.03 -4.18 -11.87
C LYS A 111 -21.81 -2.86 -12.02
N ARG A 112 -22.21 -2.19 -10.91
CA ARG A 112 -23.08 -0.99 -10.92
C ARG A 112 -22.43 0.30 -11.45
N LYS A 113 -21.11 0.33 -11.72
CA LYS A 113 -20.37 1.37 -12.49
C LYS A 113 -20.79 2.85 -12.28
N ARG A 114 -20.80 3.37 -11.03
CA ARG A 114 -21.21 4.77 -10.73
C ARG A 114 -20.04 5.77 -10.56
N LEU A 115 -19.15 5.93 -11.55
CA LEU A 115 -18.11 6.97 -11.49
C LEU A 115 -18.00 7.77 -12.79
N ARG A 116 -18.32 9.08 -12.72
CA ARG A 116 -18.01 10.07 -13.78
C ARG A 116 -16.58 10.57 -13.58
N ARG A 117 -15.69 10.31 -14.53
CA ARG A 117 -14.26 10.67 -14.45
C ARG A 117 -13.99 12.01 -15.15
N ARG A 118 -13.26 12.91 -14.48
CA ARG A 118 -12.78 14.19 -15.05
C ARG A 118 -11.58 13.94 -15.98
N ARG A 119 -11.31 14.87 -16.92
CA ARG A 119 -10.08 14.86 -17.73
C ARG A 119 -8.91 15.30 -16.83
N TYR A 120 -7.97 14.40 -16.58
CA TYR A 120 -6.82 14.62 -15.72
C TYR A 120 -5.53 14.33 -16.51
N HIS A 121 -4.55 15.24 -16.45
CA HIS A 121 -3.28 15.16 -17.19
C HIS A 121 -2.13 15.69 -16.32
N THR A 122 -1.01 14.97 -16.31
CA THR A 122 0.26 15.31 -15.65
C THR A 122 1.38 15.00 -16.65
N LYS A 123 2.49 15.74 -16.61
CA LYS A 123 3.55 15.66 -17.65
C LYS A 123 4.44 14.40 -17.57
N GLY A 124 4.63 13.85 -16.39
CA GLY A 124 5.42 12.65 -16.13
C GLY A 124 5.42 12.29 -14.65
N PRO A 125 6.03 11.16 -14.25
CA PRO A 125 6.18 10.82 -12.84
C PRO A 125 6.95 11.90 -12.08
N ASN A 126 6.66 12.03 -10.78
CA ASN A 126 7.27 13.00 -9.86
C ASN A 126 6.98 14.48 -10.16
N ALA A 127 6.30 14.79 -11.26
CA ALA A 127 5.80 16.13 -11.52
C ALA A 127 4.67 16.55 -10.57
N LEU A 128 3.93 15.58 -10.02
CA LEU A 128 2.83 15.84 -9.11
C LEU A 128 2.54 14.62 -8.25
N TRP A 129 2.73 14.72 -6.95
CA TRP A 129 2.28 13.72 -5.98
C TRP A 129 0.96 14.15 -5.36
N HIS A 130 0.02 13.21 -5.18
CA HIS A 130 -1.22 13.43 -4.43
C HIS A 130 -1.10 12.74 -3.10
N MET A 131 -1.13 13.50 -2.01
CA MET A 131 -1.15 12.98 -0.65
C MET A 131 -2.56 13.14 -0.07
N ASP A 132 -2.98 12.18 0.75
CA ASP A 132 -4.33 12.15 1.29
C ASP A 132 -4.41 11.35 2.59
N SER A 133 -5.27 11.81 3.50
CA SER A 133 -5.55 11.17 4.77
C SER A 133 -6.93 10.50 4.72
N TYR A 134 -6.95 9.20 4.94
CA TYR A 134 -8.14 8.39 5.05
C TYR A 134 -8.52 8.17 6.52
N ASP A 135 -9.47 8.98 6.98
CA ASP A 135 -9.85 9.06 8.39
C ASP A 135 -11.06 8.19 8.78
N LYS A 136 -11.55 7.29 7.91
CA LYS A 136 -12.75 6.51 8.27
C LYS A 136 -12.51 5.46 9.36
N LEU A 137 -11.24 5.07 9.61
CA LEU A 137 -10.86 4.22 10.73
C LEU A 137 -10.47 5.01 11.99
N LYS A 138 -10.46 6.35 11.91
CA LYS A 138 -10.12 7.24 13.02
C LYS A 138 -11.01 7.06 14.26
N PRO A 139 -12.32 6.75 14.14
CA PRO A 139 -13.13 6.40 15.31
C PRO A 139 -12.57 5.22 16.11
N PHE A 140 -11.83 4.33 15.46
CA PHE A 140 -11.18 3.14 16.04
C PHE A 140 -9.70 3.38 16.39
N GLY A 141 -9.21 4.62 16.27
CA GLY A 141 -7.84 5.00 16.61
C GLY A 141 -6.82 4.77 15.49
N ILE A 142 -7.25 4.37 14.29
CA ILE A 142 -6.32 4.12 13.18
C ILE A 142 -6.54 5.17 12.09
N CYS A 143 -5.48 5.85 11.71
CA CYS A 143 -5.47 6.79 10.61
C CYS A 143 -4.62 6.22 9.48
N ILE A 144 -5.06 6.38 8.24
CA ILE A 144 -4.28 5.94 7.08
C ILE A 144 -3.90 7.17 6.26
N ASN A 145 -2.64 7.29 5.88
CA ASN A 145 -2.17 8.33 4.98
C ASN A 145 -1.54 7.68 3.75
N GLY A 146 -1.90 8.16 2.56
CA GLY A 146 -1.41 7.61 1.30
C GLY A 146 -0.94 8.71 0.38
N CYS A 147 0.07 8.39 -0.43
CA CYS A 147 0.53 9.25 -1.50
C CYS A 147 0.68 8.49 -2.80
N ILE A 148 0.21 9.10 -3.88
CA ILE A 148 0.20 8.52 -5.22
C ILE A 148 0.72 9.52 -6.25
N ASP A 149 1.58 9.05 -7.14
CA ASP A 149 2.05 9.82 -8.28
C ASP A 149 0.90 10.10 -9.27
N GLY A 150 0.76 11.36 -9.66
CA GLY A 150 -0.33 11.85 -10.50
C GLY A 150 -0.31 11.32 -11.92
N TYR A 151 0.87 11.06 -12.48
CA TYR A 151 1.02 10.56 -13.85
C TYR A 151 0.86 9.05 -13.93
N SER A 152 1.74 8.33 -13.23
CA SER A 152 1.87 6.88 -13.29
C SER A 152 0.81 6.15 -12.45
N ARG A 153 0.21 6.86 -11.48
CA ARG A 153 -0.60 6.26 -10.41
C ARG A 153 0.20 5.29 -9.53
N HIS A 154 1.51 5.46 -9.47
CA HIS A 154 2.36 4.69 -8.55
C HIS A 154 2.12 5.16 -7.11
N ILE A 155 1.79 4.25 -6.21
CA ILE A 155 1.72 4.53 -4.78
C ILE A 155 3.16 4.73 -4.29
N VAL A 156 3.44 5.95 -3.83
CA VAL A 156 4.74 6.37 -3.28
C VAL A 156 4.86 5.90 -1.84
N TRP A 157 3.81 6.12 -1.03
CA TRP A 157 3.67 5.52 0.29
C TRP A 157 2.20 5.24 0.62
N LEU A 158 1.98 4.31 1.54
CA LEU A 158 0.67 4.02 2.11
C LEU A 158 0.89 3.53 3.54
N ARG A 159 0.51 4.33 4.52
CA ARG A 159 0.90 4.17 5.93
C ARG A 159 -0.29 4.20 6.86
N ALA A 160 -0.37 3.27 7.79
CA ALA A 160 -1.26 3.31 8.93
C ALA A 160 -0.53 3.91 10.15
N ALA A 161 -1.25 4.70 10.93
CA ALA A 161 -0.73 5.40 12.10
C ALA A 161 -1.77 5.40 13.23
N SER A 162 -1.29 5.49 14.47
CA SER A 162 -2.15 5.75 15.63
C SER A 162 -2.70 7.18 15.67
N THR A 163 -2.14 8.09 14.85
CA THR A 163 -2.58 9.48 14.77
C THR A 163 -2.36 10.08 13.38
N SER A 164 -3.34 10.82 12.86
CA SER A 164 -3.18 11.77 11.76
C SER A 164 -3.13 13.22 12.24
N SER A 165 -3.35 13.47 13.53
CA SER A 165 -3.44 14.83 14.07
C SER A 165 -2.08 15.48 14.32
N LYS A 166 -0.98 14.72 14.27
CA LYS A 166 0.40 15.21 14.39
C LYS A 166 1.02 15.34 12.98
N PRO A 167 1.14 16.56 12.44
CA PRO A 167 1.64 16.77 11.08
C PRO A 167 3.06 16.23 10.85
N GLU A 168 3.86 16.14 11.91
CA GLU A 168 5.24 15.65 11.90
C GLU A 168 5.33 14.14 11.59
N VAL A 169 4.26 13.39 11.84
CA VAL A 169 4.19 11.96 11.47
C VAL A 169 4.06 11.82 9.96
N ILE A 170 3.19 12.63 9.34
CA ILE A 170 3.01 12.64 7.88
C ILE A 170 4.26 13.20 7.18
N ALA A 171 4.91 14.21 7.79
CA ALA A 171 6.22 14.68 7.37
C ALA A 171 7.27 13.55 7.35
N GLY A 172 7.26 12.67 8.35
CA GLY A 172 8.14 11.49 8.36
C GLY A 172 7.95 10.58 7.16
N TYR A 173 6.71 10.33 6.73
CA TYR A 173 6.42 9.51 5.53
C TYR A 173 6.93 10.17 4.25
N TYR A 174 6.78 11.49 4.16
CA TYR A 174 7.31 12.26 3.05
C TYR A 174 8.85 12.23 3.02
N VAL A 175 9.51 12.49 4.16
CA VAL A 175 10.96 12.49 4.30
C VAL A 175 11.57 11.13 3.98
N ASP A 176 10.96 10.03 4.45
CA ASP A 176 11.38 8.68 4.04
C ASP A 176 11.35 8.49 2.54
N SER A 177 10.25 8.93 1.92
CA SER A 177 10.02 8.71 0.50
C SER A 177 11.04 9.47 -0.35
N ILE A 178 11.31 10.74 -0.02
CA ILE A 178 12.32 11.53 -0.74
C ILE A 178 13.75 11.04 -0.48
N LYS A 179 14.04 10.47 0.69
CA LYS A 179 15.33 9.83 0.98
C LYS A 179 15.53 8.56 0.16
N ILE A 180 14.52 7.71 0.10
CA ILE A 180 14.55 6.47 -0.70
C ILE A 180 14.71 6.79 -2.19
N LEU A 181 14.04 7.84 -2.67
CA LEU A 181 14.07 8.24 -4.07
C LEU A 181 15.28 9.11 -4.42
N GLY A 182 15.94 9.74 -3.44
CA GLY A 182 17.06 10.66 -3.66
C GLY A 182 16.64 12.04 -4.19
N GLY A 183 15.39 12.43 -4.00
CA GLY A 183 14.85 13.68 -4.56
C GLY A 183 13.42 14.00 -4.14
N VAL A 184 12.99 15.22 -4.45
CA VAL A 184 11.65 15.73 -4.16
C VAL A 184 10.80 15.79 -5.44
N PRO A 185 9.48 15.60 -5.36
CA PRO A 185 8.62 15.89 -6.51
C PRO A 185 8.66 17.38 -6.83
N GLU A 186 8.24 17.76 -8.03
CA GLU A 186 8.06 19.19 -8.34
C GLU A 186 6.89 19.81 -7.57
N THR A 187 5.87 19.01 -7.27
CA THR A 187 4.62 19.52 -6.73
C THR A 187 3.93 18.48 -5.87
N ILE A 188 3.46 18.87 -4.67
CA ILE A 188 2.70 18.00 -3.76
C ILE A 188 1.29 18.52 -3.56
N ARG A 189 0.33 17.62 -3.66
CA ARG A 189 -1.08 17.94 -3.60
C ARG A 189 -1.76 17.16 -2.47
N SER A 190 -1.98 17.80 -1.32
CA SER A 190 -2.77 17.32 -0.16
C SER A 190 -3.83 18.29 0.38
N ASP A 191 -5.01 17.85 0.83
CA ASP A 191 -6.06 18.76 1.33
C ASP A 191 -5.60 19.85 2.31
N MET A 192 -6.38 20.94 2.45
CA MET A 192 -6.05 22.07 3.36
C MET A 192 -6.15 21.68 4.85
N GLY A 193 -6.06 20.40 5.16
CA GLY A 193 -6.02 19.84 6.50
C GLY A 193 -4.78 20.30 7.26
N THR A 194 -4.95 20.48 8.57
CA THR A 194 -3.86 20.90 9.46
C THR A 194 -2.74 19.87 9.57
N GLU A 195 -3.06 18.61 9.32
CA GLU A 195 -2.17 17.45 9.29
C GLU A 195 -1.09 17.54 8.20
N ASN A 196 -1.33 18.30 7.13
CA ASN A 196 -0.40 18.39 5.99
C ASN A 196 0.58 19.56 6.11
N LYS A 197 0.45 20.41 7.13
CA LYS A 197 1.21 21.66 7.27
C LYS A 197 2.73 21.45 7.35
N SER A 198 3.20 20.40 8.02
CA SER A 198 4.63 20.12 8.10
C SER A 198 5.21 19.68 6.76
N VAL A 199 4.45 18.90 5.97
CA VAL A 199 4.83 18.56 4.59
C VAL A 199 4.88 19.82 3.71
N GLU A 200 3.90 20.72 3.81
CA GLU A 200 3.91 21.99 3.06
C GLU A 200 5.18 22.80 3.38
N LYS A 201 5.47 23.02 4.67
CA LYS A 201 6.65 23.79 5.11
C LYS A 201 7.94 23.17 4.60
N LEU A 202 8.13 21.87 4.80
CA LEU A 202 9.32 21.15 4.36
C LEU A 202 9.48 21.21 2.84
N HIS A 203 8.39 20.98 2.11
CA HIS A 203 8.43 20.98 0.65
C HIS A 203 8.75 22.36 0.08
N VAL A 204 8.15 23.43 0.62
CA VAL A 204 8.45 24.81 0.22
C VAL A 204 9.90 25.16 0.53
N ALA A 205 10.40 24.86 1.73
CA ALA A 205 11.78 25.14 2.10
C ALA A 205 12.79 24.40 1.20
N LEU A 206 12.52 23.13 0.89
CA LEU A 206 13.34 22.34 -0.03
C LEU A 206 13.31 22.91 -1.45
N LEU A 207 12.15 23.34 -1.95
CA LEU A 207 12.04 23.98 -3.25
C LEU A 207 12.67 25.38 -3.27
N GLU A 208 12.60 26.18 -2.21
CA GLU A 208 13.30 27.47 -2.16
C GLU A 208 14.83 27.31 -2.27
N ILE A 209 15.37 26.24 -1.67
CA ILE A 209 16.79 25.89 -1.79
C ILE A 209 17.14 25.44 -3.22
N LEU A 210 16.22 24.72 -3.89
CA LEU A 210 16.52 24.02 -5.15
C LEU A 210 16.05 24.78 -6.41
N GLN A 211 14.84 25.36 -6.40
CA GLN A 211 14.09 25.97 -7.51
C GLN A 211 12.97 26.95 -7.03
N PRO A 212 13.19 28.28 -7.03
CA PRO A 212 12.29 29.28 -6.40
C PRO A 212 10.92 29.54 -7.08
N ASP A 213 10.58 28.95 -8.23
CA ASP A 213 9.52 29.44 -9.13
C ASP A 213 8.21 28.60 -9.19
N LEU A 214 8.03 27.57 -8.35
CA LEU A 214 6.88 26.65 -8.49
C LEU A 214 5.67 26.95 -7.59
N GLY A 215 4.49 27.07 -8.21
CA GLY A 215 3.21 27.43 -7.56
C GLY A 215 2.47 26.29 -6.83
N LYS A 216 1.46 26.68 -6.02
CA LYS A 216 0.77 25.84 -5.02
C LYS A 216 -0.29 24.84 -5.55
N PRO A 217 -0.53 23.67 -4.91
CA PRO A 217 -1.30 22.55 -5.51
C PRO A 217 -2.68 22.26 -4.84
N ALA A 218 -3.58 21.41 -5.41
CA ALA A 218 -5.00 21.18 -4.98
C ALA A 218 -5.67 19.77 -5.28
N PHE A 219 -6.62 19.23 -4.46
CA PHE A 219 -6.68 17.83 -3.88
C PHE A 219 -7.90 16.88 -4.19
N LEU A 220 -7.80 15.51 -4.09
CA LEU A 220 -8.94 14.49 -3.98
C LEU A 220 -8.56 12.94 -3.82
N MET A 221 -9.52 12.09 -3.33
CA MET A 221 -9.43 10.80 -2.52
C MET A 221 -10.11 9.47 -3.01
N GLN A 222 -9.73 8.25 -2.48
CA GLN A 222 -10.56 7.09 -1.94
C GLN A 222 -9.91 5.65 -1.82
N ASN A 223 -10.07 4.93 -0.66
CA ASN A 223 -10.71 3.57 -0.42
C ASN A 223 -10.22 2.78 0.84
N MET A 224 -11.11 2.38 1.80
CA MET A 224 -10.93 1.25 2.80
C MET A 224 -12.28 0.78 3.43
N GLN A 225 -13.13 0.02 2.73
CA GLN A 225 -14.48 -0.32 3.23
C GLN A 225 -14.52 -1.53 4.20
N TYR A 226 -13.59 -2.48 4.07
CA TYR A 226 -13.59 -3.73 4.83
C TYR A 226 -13.43 -3.51 6.34
N TRP A 227 -12.35 -2.83 6.75
CA TRP A 227 -12.02 -2.56 8.15
C TRP A 227 -13.12 -1.79 8.88
N MET A 228 -13.85 -0.92 8.18
CA MET A 228 -15.01 -0.24 8.76
C MET A 228 -16.10 -1.22 9.16
N ASN A 229 -16.44 -2.18 8.30
CA ASN A 229 -17.48 -3.17 8.59
C ASN A 229 -17.06 -4.09 9.76
N LEU A 230 -15.79 -4.47 9.81
CA LEU A 230 -15.24 -5.31 10.88
C LEU A 230 -15.35 -4.60 12.25
N PHE A 231 -14.84 -3.37 12.34
CA PHE A 231 -14.86 -2.63 13.61
C PHE A 231 -16.26 -2.15 14.01
N GLU A 232 -17.16 -1.90 13.05
CA GLU A 232 -18.58 -1.64 13.34
C GLU A 232 -19.26 -2.86 13.99
N THR A 233 -18.80 -4.08 13.68
CA THR A 233 -19.27 -5.30 14.33
C THR A 233 -18.88 -5.35 15.81
N LEU A 234 -17.65 -4.94 16.16
CA LEU A 234 -17.22 -4.84 17.57
C LEU A 234 -18.03 -3.79 18.34
N LYS A 235 -18.32 -2.65 17.70
CA LYS A 235 -19.13 -1.58 18.29
C LYS A 235 -20.58 -2.02 18.51
N THR A 236 -21.21 -2.65 17.52
CA THR A 236 -22.59 -3.15 17.64
C THR A 236 -22.74 -4.29 18.63
N ALA A 237 -21.68 -5.08 18.85
CA ALA A 237 -21.61 -6.10 19.89
C ALA A 237 -21.36 -5.55 21.31
N GLY A 238 -21.19 -4.23 21.48
CA GLY A 238 -20.88 -3.61 22.78
C GLY A 238 -19.45 -3.85 23.26
N LEU A 239 -18.57 -4.36 22.38
CA LEU A 239 -17.18 -4.69 22.69
C LEU A 239 -16.21 -3.55 22.39
N PHE A 240 -16.69 -2.41 21.88
CA PHE A 240 -15.90 -1.21 21.63
C PHE A 240 -16.71 0.04 22.04
N SER A 241 -16.21 0.76 23.04
CA SER A 241 -16.82 1.98 23.59
C SER A 241 -16.26 3.27 22.97
N GLY A 242 -15.13 3.18 22.26
CA GLY A 242 -14.40 4.34 21.76
C GLY A 242 -13.57 5.07 22.81
N SER A 243 -13.41 4.47 24.00
CA SER A 243 -12.52 4.93 25.06
C SER A 243 -11.06 4.99 24.60
N PHE A 244 -10.23 5.67 25.38
CA PHE A 244 -8.79 5.69 25.15
C PHE A 244 -8.21 4.28 25.11
N LEU A 245 -8.56 3.44 26.10
CA LEU A 245 -8.09 2.06 26.20
C LEU A 245 -8.53 1.22 25.00
N ASP A 246 -9.80 1.31 24.59
CA ASP A 246 -10.30 0.54 23.44
C ASP A 246 -9.58 0.93 22.14
N LYS A 247 -9.29 2.22 21.93
CA LYS A 247 -8.52 2.69 20.76
C LYS A 247 -7.06 2.22 20.81
N ALA A 248 -6.42 2.28 21.98
CA ALA A 248 -5.06 1.80 22.16
C ALA A 248 -4.95 0.28 21.93
N LEU A 249 -5.92 -0.50 22.40
CA LEU A 249 -5.98 -1.94 22.16
C LEU A 249 -6.25 -2.30 20.69
N ILE A 250 -7.10 -1.56 19.99
CA ILE A 250 -7.28 -1.71 18.54
C ILE A 250 -5.97 -1.42 17.80
N GLN A 251 -5.28 -0.33 18.16
CA GLN A 251 -3.98 0.00 17.59
C GLN A 251 -2.95 -1.11 17.84
N PHE A 252 -2.84 -1.61 19.07
CA PHE A 252 -1.93 -2.69 19.43
C PHE A 252 -2.19 -3.98 18.61
N CYS A 253 -3.45 -4.39 18.49
CA CYS A 253 -3.79 -5.67 17.87
C CYS A 253 -3.84 -5.63 16.34
N PHE A 254 -4.17 -4.49 15.73
CA PHE A 254 -4.51 -4.43 14.30
C PHE A 254 -3.61 -3.52 13.47
N LEU A 255 -2.84 -2.59 14.06
CA LEU A 255 -2.10 -1.60 13.27
C LEU A 255 -1.05 -2.25 12.37
N GLU A 256 -0.31 -3.25 12.87
CA GLU A 256 0.69 -3.98 12.09
C GLU A 256 0.04 -4.83 10.98
N ILE A 257 -1.05 -5.53 11.28
CA ILE A 257 -1.84 -6.30 10.30
C ILE A 257 -2.30 -5.39 9.17
N ILE A 258 -2.84 -4.22 9.52
CA ILE A 258 -3.30 -3.22 8.55
C ILE A 258 -2.12 -2.67 7.75
N GLN A 259 -0.98 -2.35 8.37
CA GLN A 259 0.19 -1.87 7.63
C GLN A 259 0.72 -2.91 6.64
N ASN A 260 0.84 -4.18 7.05
CA ASN A 260 1.25 -5.27 6.18
C ASN A 260 0.30 -5.43 4.99
N GLU A 261 -1.01 -5.31 5.22
CA GLU A 261 -2.00 -5.33 4.17
C GLU A 261 -1.87 -4.13 3.22
N LEU A 262 -1.64 -2.92 3.75
CA LEU A 262 -1.40 -1.72 2.94
C LEU A 262 -0.17 -1.87 2.06
N ASP A 263 0.90 -2.49 2.56
CA ASP A 263 2.12 -2.77 1.80
C ASP A 263 1.87 -3.78 0.67
N GLU A 264 1.08 -4.84 0.92
CA GLU A 264 0.62 -5.77 -0.12
C GLU A 264 -0.23 -5.05 -1.18
N ILE A 265 -1.19 -4.22 -0.76
CA ILE A 265 -2.05 -3.43 -1.65
C ILE A 265 -1.19 -2.49 -2.51
N ALA A 266 -0.20 -1.83 -1.92
CA ALA A 266 0.71 -0.95 -2.64
C ALA A 266 1.49 -1.70 -3.72
N LEU A 267 2.00 -2.90 -3.39
CA LEU A 267 2.71 -3.75 -4.35
C LEU A 267 1.80 -4.21 -5.50
N GLU A 268 0.61 -4.69 -5.18
CA GLU A 268 -0.39 -5.13 -6.16
C GLU A 268 -0.83 -3.98 -7.06
N TRP A 269 -1.15 -2.84 -6.47
CA TRP A 269 -1.50 -1.64 -7.21
C TRP A 269 -0.34 -1.21 -8.11
N ASN A 270 0.89 -1.19 -7.62
CA ASN A 270 2.02 -0.74 -8.42
C ASN A 270 2.35 -1.68 -9.58
N THR A 271 2.03 -2.95 -9.45
CA THR A 271 2.28 -3.96 -10.48
C THR A 271 1.08 -4.21 -11.38
N HIS A 272 -0.15 -3.86 -11.02
CA HIS A 272 -1.32 -4.15 -11.86
C HIS A 272 -1.28 -3.40 -13.21
N LYS A 273 -1.97 -3.95 -14.22
CA LYS A 273 -2.04 -3.33 -15.54
C LYS A 273 -3.29 -2.46 -15.67
N ILE A 274 -3.09 -1.14 -15.77
CA ILE A 274 -4.13 -0.16 -16.11
C ILE A 274 -4.43 -0.26 -17.62
N GLN A 275 -5.71 -0.43 -17.97
CA GLN A 275 -6.13 -0.49 -19.37
C GLN A 275 -6.21 0.89 -20.01
N LYS A 276 -5.98 0.94 -21.33
CA LYS A 276 -6.30 2.10 -22.16
C LYS A 276 -7.77 2.46 -21.97
N SER A 277 -8.01 3.66 -21.46
CA SER A 277 -9.35 4.21 -21.40
C SER A 277 -9.69 4.90 -22.72
N ARG A 278 -10.99 5.12 -22.99
CA ARG A 278 -11.41 5.96 -24.13
C ARG A 278 -10.88 7.40 -24.04
N ASN A 279 -10.46 7.83 -22.84
CA ASN A 279 -9.75 9.09 -22.65
C ASN A 279 -8.26 8.87 -22.95
N ALA A 280 -7.84 9.27 -24.14
CA ALA A 280 -6.49 9.03 -24.68
C ALA A 280 -5.35 9.71 -23.91
N ARG A 281 -5.66 10.66 -23.02
CA ARG A 281 -4.66 11.47 -22.31
C ARG A 281 -4.12 10.85 -21.02
N SER A 282 -4.83 9.87 -20.45
CA SER A 282 -4.34 9.18 -19.26
C SER A 282 -3.44 8.03 -19.68
N PRO A 283 -2.18 7.98 -19.21
CA PRO A 283 -1.27 6.91 -19.57
C PRO A 283 -1.82 5.56 -19.08
N SER A 284 -1.53 4.51 -19.85
CA SER A 284 -1.99 3.14 -19.58
C SER A 284 -0.79 2.23 -19.56
N GLY A 285 -0.73 1.31 -18.61
CA GLY A 285 0.44 0.48 -18.39
C GLY A 285 0.45 -0.03 -16.96
N ARG A 286 1.58 -0.55 -16.51
CA ARG A 286 1.79 -0.82 -15.09
C ARG A 286 2.32 0.44 -14.42
N PRO A 287 1.76 0.88 -13.28
CA PRO A 287 2.25 2.06 -12.58
C PRO A 287 3.75 2.05 -12.35
N ILE A 288 4.31 0.91 -11.92
CA ILE A 288 5.75 0.77 -11.68
C ILE A 288 6.60 1.00 -12.94
N ILE A 289 6.14 0.58 -14.14
CA ILE A 289 6.87 0.80 -15.39
C ILE A 289 6.74 2.26 -15.82
N MET A 290 5.53 2.83 -15.71
CA MET A 290 5.27 4.23 -16.04
C MET A 290 6.06 5.19 -15.14
N TYR A 291 6.29 4.80 -13.89
CA TYR A 291 7.04 5.55 -12.91
C TYR A 291 8.55 5.43 -13.10
N GLN A 292 9.08 4.21 -13.23
CA GLN A 292 10.52 3.97 -13.29
C GLN A 292 11.12 4.10 -14.70
N MET A 293 10.30 4.07 -15.75
CA MET A 293 10.74 4.09 -17.15
C MET A 293 9.79 4.96 -18.00
N PRO A 294 9.62 6.25 -17.64
CA PRO A 294 8.68 7.15 -18.29
C PRO A 294 8.98 7.40 -19.78
N GLU A 295 10.22 7.18 -20.22
CA GLU A 295 10.67 7.35 -21.61
C GLU A 295 9.93 6.42 -22.56
N LEU A 296 9.51 5.24 -22.08
CA LEU A 296 8.69 4.29 -22.86
C LEU A 296 7.30 4.84 -23.18
N TYR A 297 6.89 5.89 -22.47
CA TYR A 297 5.59 6.55 -22.61
C TYR A 297 5.75 7.98 -23.14
N ASN A 298 6.89 8.30 -23.77
CA ASN A 298 7.23 9.63 -24.27
C ASN A 298 7.17 10.71 -23.17
N SER A 299 7.58 10.35 -21.97
CA SER A 299 7.71 11.23 -20.83
C SER A 299 9.14 11.12 -20.26
N LYS A 300 9.40 11.82 -19.16
CA LYS A 300 10.66 11.75 -18.42
C LYS A 300 10.38 11.81 -16.92
N ASP A 301 11.36 11.44 -16.12
CA ASP A 301 11.29 11.68 -14.69
C ASP A 301 11.42 13.18 -14.38
N TYR A 302 10.59 13.68 -13.48
CA TYR A 302 10.57 15.06 -12.99
C TYR A 302 10.97 15.14 -11.52
N LEU A 303 11.56 14.09 -10.95
CA LEU A 303 12.15 14.16 -9.62
C LEU A 303 13.28 15.19 -9.61
N ILE A 304 13.22 16.12 -8.67
CA ILE A 304 14.28 17.11 -8.44
C ILE A 304 15.27 16.47 -7.46
N GLU A 305 16.48 16.20 -7.92
CA GLU A 305 17.53 15.59 -7.09
C GLU A 305 17.79 16.42 -5.83
N LEU A 306 17.85 15.74 -4.70
CA LEU A 306 18.10 16.36 -3.40
C LEU A 306 19.50 15.95 -2.92
N PRO A 307 20.47 16.88 -2.80
CA PRO A 307 21.75 16.59 -2.18
C PRO A 307 21.55 16.36 -0.67
N LEU A 308 21.33 15.10 -0.28
CA LEU A 308 20.99 14.71 1.10
C LEU A 308 22.10 15.02 2.13
N ASN A 309 23.33 15.25 1.66
CA ASN A 309 24.48 15.56 2.50
C ASN A 309 24.26 16.90 3.24
N GLY A 310 24.07 16.84 4.55
CA GLY A 310 23.88 18.01 5.43
C GLY A 310 22.43 18.44 5.67
N LEU A 311 21.46 17.94 4.90
CA LEU A 311 20.03 18.21 5.11
C LEU A 311 19.32 17.11 5.93
N THR A 312 19.92 15.92 6.01
CA THR A 312 19.32 14.74 6.65
C THR A 312 18.93 14.99 8.12
N ASP A 313 19.80 15.64 8.89
CA ASP A 313 19.55 15.91 10.32
C ASP A 313 18.45 16.96 10.52
N ILE A 314 18.43 17.98 9.66
CA ILE A 314 17.39 19.04 9.66
C ILE A 314 16.03 18.43 9.33
N LEU A 315 15.97 17.55 8.33
CA LEU A 315 14.74 16.88 7.93
C LEU A 315 14.22 15.94 9.02
N GLU A 316 15.09 15.24 9.75
CA GLU A 316 14.67 14.34 10.82
C GLU A 316 14.18 15.10 12.07
N GLN A 317 14.73 16.28 12.37
CA GLN A 317 14.26 17.10 13.49
C GLN A 317 12.81 17.59 13.34
N GLU A 318 12.33 17.70 12.10
CA GLU A 318 10.97 18.13 11.78
C GLU A 318 9.97 16.95 11.70
N CYS A 319 10.42 15.73 11.99
CA CYS A 319 9.63 14.50 11.84
C CYS A 319 9.43 13.78 13.18
N ILE A 320 8.29 13.11 13.34
CA ILE A 320 8.03 12.18 14.45
C ILE A 320 7.85 10.77 13.90
N ARG A 321 8.60 9.81 14.46
CA ARG A 321 8.43 8.38 14.21
C ARG A 321 7.67 7.75 15.35
N LEU A 322 6.59 7.04 15.03
CA LEU A 322 5.85 6.26 16.00
C LEU A 322 6.65 4.97 16.25
N ASN A 323 7.19 4.82 17.46
CA ASN A 323 8.06 3.71 17.83
C ASN A 323 7.28 2.47 18.30
N CYS A 324 6.00 2.63 18.61
CA CYS A 324 5.11 1.59 19.09
C CYS A 324 3.72 1.77 18.48
N ALA A 325 2.96 0.68 18.43
CA ALA A 325 1.68 0.63 17.74
C ALA A 325 0.61 1.52 18.40
N CYS A 326 0.67 1.65 19.73
CA CYS A 326 -0.28 2.41 20.55
C CYS A 326 0.46 3.28 21.57
N ASP A 327 -0.25 3.78 22.58
CA ASP A 327 0.36 4.43 23.74
C ASP A 327 1.36 3.50 24.44
N GLN A 328 2.47 4.07 24.94
CA GLN A 328 3.60 3.29 25.46
C GLN A 328 3.22 2.51 26.72
N ASP A 329 2.48 3.12 27.65
CA ASP A 329 2.12 2.45 28.91
C ASP A 329 1.14 1.31 28.64
N VAL A 330 0.20 1.52 27.71
CA VAL A 330 -0.73 0.47 27.25
C VAL A 330 0.01 -0.64 26.51
N PHE A 331 0.99 -0.30 25.68
CA PHE A 331 1.83 -1.25 24.97
C PHE A 331 2.56 -2.17 25.95
N ASP A 332 3.22 -1.58 26.95
CA ASP A 332 3.99 -2.33 27.95
C ASP A 332 3.08 -3.23 28.81
N LEU A 333 1.90 -2.75 29.19
CA LEU A 333 0.88 -3.58 29.87
C LEU A 333 0.41 -4.76 28.99
N CYS A 334 0.18 -4.54 27.70
CA CYS A 334 -0.21 -5.62 26.80
C CYS A 334 0.88 -6.69 26.73
N ILE A 335 2.16 -6.29 26.60
CA ILE A 335 3.29 -7.24 26.57
C ILE A 335 3.37 -8.05 27.88
N LEU A 336 3.12 -7.42 29.03
CA LEU A 336 3.09 -8.11 30.32
C LEU A 336 1.99 -9.18 30.37
N PHE A 337 0.74 -8.83 30.05
CA PHE A 337 -0.37 -9.80 30.03
C PHE A 337 -0.20 -10.88 28.97
N MET A 338 0.37 -10.55 27.81
CA MET A 338 0.69 -11.56 26.81
C MET A 338 1.71 -12.57 27.33
N THR A 339 2.71 -12.10 28.08
CA THR A 339 3.72 -12.97 28.69
C THR A 339 3.12 -13.85 29.78
N GLU A 340 2.31 -13.26 30.67
CA GLU A 340 1.66 -13.95 31.79
C GLU A 340 0.69 -15.05 31.32
N HIS A 341 -0.13 -14.74 30.32
CA HIS A 341 -1.15 -15.67 29.82
C HIS A 341 -0.72 -16.46 28.57
N ASN A 342 0.54 -16.31 28.15
CA ASN A 342 1.11 -16.95 26.96
C ASN A 342 0.30 -16.68 25.67
N TYR A 343 -0.22 -15.46 25.53
CA TYR A 343 -0.85 -15.01 24.30
C TYR A 343 0.21 -14.72 23.24
N ARG A 344 -0.15 -14.88 21.97
CA ARG A 344 0.74 -14.64 20.83
C ARG A 344 0.18 -13.56 19.92
N VAL A 345 1.07 -12.74 19.37
CA VAL A 345 0.74 -11.87 18.25
C VAL A 345 0.36 -12.75 17.06
N THR A 346 -0.61 -12.30 16.28
CA THR A 346 -1.17 -13.03 15.15
C THR A 346 -1.38 -12.08 13.98
N ASP A 347 -1.18 -12.61 12.77
CA ASP A 347 -1.44 -11.91 11.52
C ASP A 347 -2.87 -12.16 11.00
N ASP A 348 -3.62 -13.06 11.66
CA ASP A 348 -5.01 -13.38 11.30
C ASP A 348 -6.00 -12.41 12.00
N PRO A 349 -6.89 -11.73 11.25
CA PRO A 349 -7.84 -10.78 11.82
C PRO A 349 -8.80 -11.36 12.87
N TYR A 350 -9.20 -12.64 12.76
CA TYR A 350 -10.14 -13.26 13.69
C TYR A 350 -9.45 -13.63 14.99
N ASP A 351 -8.23 -14.15 14.93
CA ASP A 351 -7.42 -14.41 16.11
C ASP A 351 -6.98 -13.09 16.77
N ALA A 352 -6.75 -12.02 15.99
CA ALA A 352 -6.47 -10.69 16.53
C ALA A 352 -7.67 -10.14 17.32
N ILE A 353 -8.92 -10.42 16.91
CA ILE A 353 -10.12 -10.11 17.70
C ILE A 353 -10.11 -10.87 19.03
N LYS A 354 -9.75 -12.16 19.03
CA LYS A 354 -9.67 -12.93 20.28
C LYS A 354 -8.61 -12.36 21.22
N LEU A 355 -7.44 -12.01 20.68
CA LEU A 355 -6.37 -11.35 21.43
C LEU A 355 -6.86 -10.03 22.03
N TYR A 356 -7.52 -9.20 21.22
CA TYR A 356 -8.14 -7.94 21.67
C TYR A 356 -9.12 -8.16 22.83
N ILE A 357 -10.07 -9.10 22.69
CA ILE A 357 -11.08 -9.39 23.73
C ILE A 357 -10.42 -9.85 25.03
N ASN A 358 -9.42 -10.73 24.93
CA ASN A 358 -8.71 -11.28 26.08
C ASN A 358 -7.90 -10.20 26.82
N LEU A 359 -7.12 -9.41 26.08
CA LEU A 359 -6.33 -8.30 26.66
C LEU A 359 -7.24 -7.25 27.28
N ARG A 360 -8.34 -6.90 26.59
CA ARG A 360 -9.35 -5.98 27.11
C ARG A 360 -9.87 -6.47 28.46
N ARG A 361 -10.36 -7.71 28.54
CA ARG A 361 -10.89 -8.26 29.80
C ARG A 361 -9.84 -8.20 30.93
N ASN A 362 -8.63 -8.67 30.67
CA ASN A 362 -7.58 -8.75 31.68
C ASN A 362 -7.16 -7.36 32.20
N ILE A 363 -7.06 -6.36 31.31
CA ILE A 363 -6.69 -5.00 31.71
C ILE A 363 -7.82 -4.33 32.49
N TYR A 364 -9.08 -4.51 32.06
CA TYR A 364 -10.23 -3.97 32.80
C TYR A 364 -10.37 -4.58 34.21
N GLU A 365 -10.01 -5.85 34.40
CA GLU A 365 -10.00 -6.49 35.72
C GLU A 365 -8.94 -5.91 36.69
N VAL A 366 -7.87 -5.30 36.17
CA VAL A 366 -6.77 -4.76 36.98
C VAL A 366 -6.88 -3.24 37.19
N VAL A 367 -7.54 -2.52 36.28
CA VAL A 367 -7.60 -1.05 36.31
C VAL A 367 -8.83 -0.51 37.09
N ASP A 368 -9.71 -1.37 37.61
CA ASP A 368 -10.92 -0.98 38.38
C ASP A 368 -11.72 0.14 37.66
N LEU A 369 -12.06 -0.08 36.39
CA LEU A 369 -12.91 0.78 35.57
C LEU A 369 -14.28 0.15 35.27
#